data_AF-A0A7D5S2T0-F1
#
_entry.id   AF-A0A7D5S2T0-F1
#
_cell.length_a   1.000
_cell.length_b   1.000
_cell.length_c   1.000
_cell.angle_alpha   90.00
_cell.angle_beta   90.00
_cell.angle_gamma   90.00
#
_symmetry.space_group_name_H-M   'P 1'
#
loop_
_entity.id
_entity.type
_entity.pdbx_description
1 polymer ?
#
loop_
_entity_poly.entity_id
_entity_poly.type
_entity_poly.pdbx_seq_one_letter_code
_entity_poly.pdbx_strand_id
1 'polypeptide(L)'
;MIYGTLVLFAWLLWRLRKQKLDHFWFQLFLFGYIFLTVIAVNGLRVDLSMIHPYIAAPRYFFYPFVSLAFFLCWLGYHSDRLGKIIAIGMLLLAISNGLGHYSQPHDRMNWRGDVAQCLANKEGHHFSSFFDGKATTTWDLYLTHEQCEQLSD
;
A
#
# COMPACT_ATOMS: atom_id res chain seq x y z
N MET A 1 13.99 -13.15 -13.79
CA MET A 1 14.54 -12.15 -12.84
C MET A 1 14.61 -12.65 -11.40
N ILE A 2 13.59 -13.32 -10.85
CA ILE A 2 13.53 -13.75 -9.43
C ILE A 2 14.69 -14.69 -9.01
N TYR A 3 15.12 -15.61 -9.87
CA TYR A 3 16.23 -16.53 -9.54
C TYR A 3 17.59 -15.84 -9.49
N GLY A 4 17.80 -14.78 -10.29
CA GLY A 4 19.06 -14.03 -10.30
C GLY A 4 19.24 -13.18 -9.04
N THR A 5 18.15 -12.60 -8.53
CA THR A 5 18.18 -11.82 -7.29
C THR A 5 18.41 -12.72 -6.07
N LEU A 6 17.81 -13.92 -6.03
CA LEU A 6 18.05 -14.90 -4.96
C LEU A 6 19.49 -15.40 -4.92
N VAL A 7 20.12 -15.64 -6.07
CA VAL A 7 21.53 -16.08 -6.14
C VAL A 7 22.49 -14.97 -5.72
N LEU A 8 22.26 -13.73 -6.18
CA LEU A 8 23.03 -12.56 -5.73
C LEU A 8 22.87 -12.31 -4.22
N PHE A 9 21.67 -12.49 -3.69
CA PHE A 9 21.38 -12.34 -2.27
C PHE A 9 22.04 -13.43 -1.42
N ALA A 10 21.94 -14.69 -1.83
CA ALA A 10 22.61 -15.80 -1.16
C ALA A 10 24.14 -15.62 -1.14
N TRP A 11 24.72 -15.16 -2.26
CA TRP A 11 26.14 -14.86 -2.36
C TRP A 11 26.55 -13.67 -1.48
N LEU A 12 25.76 -12.60 -1.45
CA LEU A 12 26.00 -11.43 -0.57
C LEU A 12 25.87 -11.78 0.91
N LEU A 13 24.83 -12.53 1.29
CA LEU A 13 24.65 -13.03 2.66
C LEU A 13 25.82 -13.91 3.09
N TRP A 14 26.30 -14.80 2.22
CA TRP A 14 27.48 -15.61 2.48
C TRP A 14 28.73 -14.75 2.69
N ARG A 15 28.93 -13.71 1.86
CA ARG A 15 30.08 -12.79 1.96
C ARG A 15 30.03 -11.93 3.23
N LEU A 16 28.87 -11.39 3.57
CA LEU A 16 28.67 -10.52 4.75
C LEU A 16 28.77 -11.31 6.05
N ARG A 17 28.26 -12.55 6.09
CA ARG A 17 28.41 -13.45 7.24
C ARG A 17 29.88 -13.80 7.51
N LYS A 18 30.71 -13.86 6.46
CA LYS A 18 32.15 -14.12 6.58
C LYS A 18 32.95 -12.92 7.13
N GLN A 19 32.43 -11.70 6.99
CA GLN A 19 33.13 -10.47 7.40
C GLN A 19 32.94 -10.08 8.88
N LYS A 20 32.24 -10.89 9.70
CA LYS A 20 31.88 -10.53 11.09
C LYS A 20 31.27 -9.11 11.18
N LEU A 21 30.40 -8.73 10.23
CA LEU A 21 29.59 -7.54 10.45
C LEU A 21 28.79 -7.73 11.74
N ASP A 22 28.73 -6.69 12.57
CA ASP A 22 27.84 -6.70 13.73
C ASP A 22 26.42 -7.05 13.28
N HIS A 23 25.73 -7.80 14.13
CA HIS A 23 24.37 -8.29 13.89
C HIS A 23 23.42 -7.17 13.39
N PHE A 24 23.63 -5.96 13.90
CA PHE A 24 22.94 -4.74 13.50
C PHE A 24 23.11 -4.40 12.01
N TRP A 25 24.34 -4.35 11.49
CA TRP A 25 24.59 -4.00 10.09
C TRP A 25 24.07 -5.06 9.12
N PHE A 26 24.11 -6.33 9.55
CA PHE A 26 23.53 -7.43 8.80
C PHE A 26 22.00 -7.29 8.67
N GLN A 27 21.30 -6.96 9.76
CA GLN A 27 19.85 -6.71 9.76
C GLN A 27 19.48 -5.51 8.91
N LEU A 28 20.23 -4.40 9.00
CA LEU A 28 20.02 -3.21 8.18
C LEU A 28 20.18 -3.52 6.67
N PHE A 29 21.21 -4.28 6.31
CA PHE A 29 21.42 -4.69 4.92
C PHE A 29 20.29 -5.60 4.40
N LEU A 30 19.90 -6.60 5.20
CA LEU A 30 18.81 -7.51 4.87
C LEU A 30 17.51 -6.75 4.61
N PHE A 31 17.19 -5.81 5.49
CA PHE A 31 15.99 -4.99 5.38
C PHE A 31 16.03 -4.09 4.13
N GLY A 32 17.15 -3.40 3.88
CA GLY A 32 17.34 -2.57 2.69
C GLY A 32 17.18 -3.37 1.40
N TYR A 33 17.74 -4.57 1.34
CA TYR A 33 17.58 -5.46 0.19
C TYR A 33 16.12 -5.89 -0.02
N ILE A 34 15.43 -6.33 1.03
CA ILE A 34 14.02 -6.75 0.93
C ILE A 34 13.17 -5.57 0.46
N PHE A 35 13.39 -4.38 1.02
CA PHE A 35 12.65 -3.17 0.66
C PHE A 35 12.85 -2.79 -0.81
N LEU A 36 14.10 -2.76 -1.29
CA LEU A 36 14.40 -2.48 -2.71
C LEU A 36 13.82 -3.55 -3.65
N THR A 37 13.83 -4.81 -3.23
CA THR A 37 13.23 -5.91 -4.00
C THR A 37 11.72 -5.75 -4.09
N VAL A 38 11.04 -5.38 -2.99
CA VAL A 38 9.60 -5.10 -2.98
C VAL A 38 9.27 -3.94 -3.92
N ILE A 39 10.03 -2.84 -3.88
CA ILE A 39 9.84 -1.71 -4.81
C ILE A 39 10.00 -2.17 -6.26
N ALA A 40 11.08 -2.89 -6.57
CA ALA A 40 11.36 -3.37 -7.93
C ALA A 40 10.27 -4.33 -8.44
N VAL A 41 9.80 -5.26 -7.61
CA VAL A 41 8.75 -6.21 -7.98
C VAL A 41 7.41 -5.49 -8.19
N ASN A 42 7.07 -4.49 -7.37
CA ASN A 42 5.86 -3.70 -7.58
C ASN A 42 5.92 -2.87 -8.86
N GLY A 43 7.06 -2.22 -9.15
CA GLY A 43 7.26 -1.47 -10.39
C GLY A 43 7.28 -2.32 -11.66
N LEU A 44 7.57 -3.62 -11.55
CA LEU A 44 7.45 -4.57 -12.67
C LEU A 44 6.01 -5.10 -12.86
N ARG A 45 5.15 -5.02 -11.83
CA ARG A 45 3.78 -5.54 -11.89
C ARG A 45 2.78 -4.54 -12.44
N VAL A 46 3.02 -3.26 -12.24
CA VAL A 46 2.10 -2.17 -12.58
C VAL A 46 2.93 -0.98 -13.03
N ASP A 47 2.43 -0.24 -14.02
CA ASP A 47 3.04 1.03 -14.43
C ASP A 47 3.21 1.94 -13.20
N LEU A 48 4.40 2.50 -13.04
CA LEU A 48 4.73 3.44 -11.98
C LEU A 48 3.77 4.65 -11.99
N SER A 49 3.21 5.01 -13.15
CA SER A 49 2.21 6.08 -13.26
C SER A 49 0.90 5.77 -12.52
N MET A 50 0.54 4.49 -12.36
CA MET A 50 -0.65 4.05 -11.64
C MET A 50 -0.40 3.85 -10.13
N ILE A 51 0.87 3.87 -9.72
CA ILE A 51 1.25 3.80 -8.31
C ILE A 51 1.06 5.18 -7.68
N HIS A 52 -0.05 5.34 -6.97
CA HIS A 52 -0.34 6.58 -6.27
C HIS A 52 -0.78 6.30 -4.83
N PRO A 53 -0.04 6.79 -3.82
CA PRO A 53 -0.26 6.44 -2.41
C PRO A 53 -1.64 6.84 -1.87
N TYR A 54 -2.35 7.75 -2.55
CA TYR A 54 -3.64 8.29 -2.12
C TYR A 54 -4.86 7.83 -2.93
N ILE A 55 -4.68 7.32 -4.16
CA ILE A 55 -5.80 6.94 -5.04
C ILE A 55 -5.70 5.48 -5.48
N ALA A 56 -4.53 4.85 -5.41
CA ALA A 56 -4.40 3.42 -5.63
C ALA A 56 -4.81 2.68 -4.34
N ALA A 57 -5.38 1.48 -4.49
CA ALA A 57 -5.90 0.71 -3.37
C ALA A 57 -4.86 0.59 -2.23
N PRO A 58 -5.22 0.94 -0.98
CA PRO A 58 -4.29 1.09 0.15
C PRO A 58 -3.51 -0.18 0.52
N ARG A 59 -3.97 -1.33 0.02
CA ARG A 59 -3.48 -2.69 0.32
C ARG A 59 -2.00 -2.88 -0.05
N TYR A 60 -1.53 -2.24 -1.12
CA TYR A 60 -0.17 -2.45 -1.64
C TYR A 60 0.89 -1.55 -0.99
N PHE A 61 0.46 -0.47 -0.33
CA PHE A 61 1.37 0.54 0.23
C PHE A 61 1.39 0.56 1.75
N PHE A 62 0.29 0.17 2.40
CA PHE A 62 0.20 0.23 3.87
C PHE A 62 1.26 -0.62 4.57
N TYR A 63 1.40 -1.90 4.20
CA TYR A 63 2.31 -2.81 4.91
C TYR A 63 3.80 -2.48 4.74
N PRO A 64 4.32 -2.18 3.53
CA PRO A 64 5.72 -1.78 3.36
C PRO A 64 6.08 -0.49 4.08
N PHE A 65 5.21 0.54 4.04
CA PHE A 65 5.51 1.83 4.68
C PHE A 65 5.39 1.78 6.19
N VAL A 66 4.43 1.05 6.74
CA VAL A 66 4.33 0.83 8.19
C VAL A 66 5.56 0.06 8.70
N SER A 67 5.97 -1.00 7.99
CA SER A 67 7.18 -1.76 8.32
C SER A 67 8.44 -0.89 8.25
N LEU A 68 8.54 -0.02 7.25
CA LEU A 68 9.61 0.96 7.13
C LEU A 68 9.61 1.97 8.28
N ALA A 69 8.45 2.46 8.70
CA ALA A 69 8.35 3.38 9.84
C ALA A 69 8.82 2.71 11.15
N PHE A 70 8.39 1.47 11.42
CA PHE A 70 8.89 0.70 12.57
C PHE A 70 10.39 0.45 12.49
N PHE A 71 10.91 0.18 11.30
CA PHE A 71 12.34 0.00 11.08
C PHE A 71 13.13 1.28 11.36
N LEU A 72 12.65 2.45 10.89
CA LEU A 72 13.28 3.74 11.17
C LEU A 72 13.27 4.05 12.67
N CYS A 73 12.19 3.73 13.39
CA CYS A 73 12.13 3.83 14.84
C CYS A 73 13.19 2.93 15.52
N TRP A 74 13.28 1.66 15.10
CA TRP A 74 14.25 0.72 15.62
C TRP A 74 15.70 1.16 15.32
N LEU A 75 15.95 1.65 14.11
CA LEU A 75 17.24 2.19 13.68
C LEU A 75 17.63 3.39 14.54
N GLY A 76 16.72 4.36 14.68
CA GLY A 76 16.96 5.56 15.49
C GLY A 76 17.21 5.26 16.96
N TYR A 77 16.68 4.15 17.50
CA TYR A 77 16.94 3.72 18.86
C TYR A 77 18.34 3.11 19.05
N HIS A 78 18.82 2.34 18.07
CA HIS A 78 20.10 1.61 18.16
C HIS A 78 21.30 2.33 17.51
N SER A 79 21.05 3.37 16.72
CA SER A 79 22.10 4.13 16.05
C SER A 79 22.76 5.18 16.93
N ASP A 80 23.93 5.63 16.49
CA ASP A 80 24.61 6.80 16.99
C ASP A 80 23.81 8.09 16.71
N ARG A 81 24.33 9.23 17.18
CA ARG A 81 23.64 10.53 17.06
C ARG A 81 23.28 10.86 15.60
N LEU A 82 24.16 10.53 14.66
CA LEU A 82 23.93 10.78 13.24
C LEU A 82 22.80 9.90 12.69
N GLY A 83 22.84 8.59 12.95
CA GLY A 83 21.78 7.68 12.51
C GLY A 83 20.41 8.01 13.12
N LYS A 84 20.38 8.45 14.39
CA LYS A 84 19.15 8.95 15.04
C LYS A 84 18.59 10.18 14.33
N ILE A 85 19.43 11.16 13.98
CA ILE A 85 19.00 12.36 13.24
C ILE A 85 18.44 11.97 11.87
N ILE A 86 19.10 11.08 11.15
CA ILE A 86 18.64 10.60 9.84
C ILE A 86 17.28 9.90 9.98
N ALA A 87 17.13 8.97 10.93
CA ALA A 87 15.89 8.24 11.15
C ALA A 87 14.72 9.17 11.49
N ILE A 88 14.92 10.13 12.39
CA ILE A 88 13.91 11.14 12.75
C ILE A 88 13.58 12.01 11.53
N GLY A 89 14.59 12.47 10.79
CA GLY A 89 14.40 13.27 9.58
C GLY A 89 13.56 12.54 8.53
N MET A 90 13.80 11.25 8.32
CA MET A 90 13.02 10.42 7.40
C MET A 90 11.57 10.22 7.87
N LEU A 91 11.35 10.02 9.18
CA LEU A 91 10.00 9.93 9.74
C LEU A 91 9.23 11.25 9.60
N LEU A 92 9.87 12.39 9.89
CA LEU A 92 9.27 13.71 9.70
C LEU A 92 8.96 14.00 8.24
N LEU A 93 9.84 13.59 7.31
CA LEU A 93 9.59 13.70 5.88
C LEU A 93 8.41 12.83 5.43
N ALA A 94 8.29 11.61 5.97
CA ALA A 94 7.14 10.75 5.70
C ALA A 94 5.84 11.37 6.23
N ILE A 95 5.88 12.00 7.42
CA ILE A 95 4.73 12.71 7.98
C ILE A 95 4.36 13.92 7.09
N SER A 96 5.36 14.73 6.71
CA SER A 96 5.12 15.91 5.89
C SER A 96 4.56 15.58 4.51
N ASN A 97 4.97 14.44 3.93
CA ASN A 97 4.42 13.94 2.68
C ASN A 97 2.91 13.70 2.76
N GLY A 98 2.40 13.24 3.91
CA GLY A 98 0.99 12.89 4.11
C GLY A 98 0.09 14.00 4.65
N LEU A 99 0.63 15.14 5.09
CA LEU A 99 -0.15 16.19 5.77
C LEU A 99 -1.36 16.70 4.96
N GLY A 100 -1.27 16.74 3.63
CA GLY A 100 -2.38 17.14 2.76
C GLY A 100 -3.45 16.06 2.51
N HIS A 101 -3.21 14.83 2.97
CA HIS A 101 -3.98 13.65 2.58
C HIS A 101 -4.42 12.78 3.76
N TYR A 102 -4.08 13.15 5.01
CA TYR A 102 -4.52 12.41 6.20
C TYR A 102 -6.02 12.49 6.48
N SER A 103 -6.70 13.48 5.90
CA SER A 103 -8.15 13.62 5.99
C SER A 103 -8.71 13.66 4.59
N GLN A 104 -9.28 12.55 4.13
CA GLN A 104 -10.04 12.50 2.90
C GLN A 104 -11.53 12.56 3.24
N PRO A 105 -12.27 13.58 2.78
CA PRO A 105 -13.72 13.60 2.95
C PRO A 105 -14.34 12.48 2.12
N HIS A 106 -15.33 11.80 2.71
CA HIS A 106 -16.09 10.74 2.07
C HIS A 106 -17.54 11.18 1.87
N ASP A 107 -18.03 11.04 0.65
CA ASP A 107 -19.45 11.22 0.34
C ASP A 107 -20.26 10.07 0.94
N ARG A 108 -21.54 10.34 1.23
CA ARG A 108 -22.45 9.33 1.77
C ARG A 108 -23.15 8.63 0.63
N MET A 109 -23.10 7.30 0.62
CA MET A 109 -23.87 6.48 -0.29
C MET A 109 -25.15 6.00 0.41
N ASN A 110 -26.31 6.20 -0.22
CA ASN A 110 -27.59 5.69 0.29
C ASN A 110 -27.86 4.29 -0.26
N TRP A 111 -27.11 3.30 0.25
CA TRP A 111 -27.23 1.91 -0.21
C TRP A 111 -28.66 1.38 -0.17
N ARG A 112 -29.42 1.69 0.88
CA ARG A 112 -30.81 1.26 1.02
C ARG A 112 -31.71 1.84 -0.09
N GLY A 113 -31.48 3.10 -0.46
CA GLY A 113 -32.19 3.74 -1.55
C GLY A 113 -31.90 3.09 -2.90
N ASP A 114 -30.62 2.82 -3.19
CA ASP A 114 -30.20 2.19 -4.44
C ASP A 114 -30.74 0.76 -4.57
N VAL A 115 -30.72 -0.03 -3.49
CA VAL A 115 -31.32 -1.38 -3.49
C VAL A 115 -32.83 -1.31 -3.77
N ALA A 116 -33.54 -0.37 -3.16
CA ALA A 116 -34.97 -0.20 -3.41
C ALA A 116 -35.26 0.18 -4.88
N GLN A 117 -34.39 1.01 -5.50
CA GLN A 117 -34.51 1.35 -6.91
C GLN A 117 -34.18 0.17 -7.84
N CYS A 118 -33.19 -0.66 -7.48
CA CYS A 118 -32.85 -1.88 -8.20
C CYS A 118 -34.06 -2.84 -8.26
N LEU A 119 -34.68 -3.10 -7.10
CA LEU A 119 -35.85 -3.97 -7.01
C LEU A 119 -37.06 -3.40 -7.75
N ALA A 120 -37.20 -2.07 -7.82
CA ALA A 120 -38.31 -1.43 -8.53
C ALA A 120 -38.12 -1.41 -10.05
N ASN A 121 -36.89 -1.42 -10.56
CA ASN A 121 -36.60 -1.32 -11.98
C ASN A 121 -36.55 -2.70 -12.66
N LYS A 122 -37.48 -2.93 -13.60
CA LYS A 122 -37.56 -4.18 -14.37
C LYS A 122 -36.53 -4.28 -15.48
N GLU A 123 -35.95 -3.17 -15.92
CA GLU A 123 -34.95 -3.15 -16.99
C GLU A 123 -33.54 -3.46 -16.49
N GLY A 124 -33.30 -3.38 -15.17
CA GLY A 124 -31.98 -3.49 -14.55
C GLY A 124 -31.52 -2.15 -13.94
N HIS A 125 -30.47 -2.17 -13.12
CA HIS A 125 -30.02 -0.99 -12.38
C HIS A 125 -28.50 -0.90 -12.27
N HIS A 126 -27.96 0.31 -12.30
CA HIS A 126 -26.54 0.58 -12.10
C HIS A 126 -26.28 0.97 -10.64
N PHE A 127 -25.52 0.14 -9.93
CA PHE A 127 -24.98 0.47 -8.61
C PHE A 127 -23.65 1.20 -8.75
N SER A 128 -23.56 2.42 -8.23
CA SER A 128 -22.34 3.21 -8.26
C SER A 128 -21.57 3.11 -6.95
N SER A 129 -20.56 2.25 -6.86
CA SER A 129 -19.68 2.21 -5.68
C SER A 129 -18.58 3.26 -5.78
N PHE A 130 -18.33 4.03 -4.73
CA PHE A 130 -17.22 5.00 -4.72
C PHE A 130 -15.87 4.28 -4.73
N PHE A 131 -14.96 4.70 -5.61
CA PHE A 131 -13.61 4.14 -5.72
C PHE A 131 -12.67 4.71 -4.66
N ASP A 132 -12.71 6.03 -4.46
CA ASP A 132 -11.89 6.79 -3.51
C ASP A 132 -12.75 7.53 -2.47
N GLY A 133 -14.01 7.11 -2.32
CA GLY A 133 -14.96 7.73 -1.40
C GLY A 133 -15.64 8.99 -1.90
N LYS A 134 -15.41 9.42 -3.14
CA LYS A 134 -16.11 10.55 -3.76
C LYS A 134 -17.15 10.09 -4.78
N ALA A 135 -18.24 10.82 -4.89
CA ALA A 135 -19.30 10.59 -5.86
C ALA A 135 -18.87 10.85 -7.31
N THR A 136 -17.77 11.59 -7.52
CA THR A 136 -17.22 11.89 -8.86
C THR A 136 -16.45 10.72 -9.48
N THR A 137 -16.11 9.72 -8.67
CA THR A 137 -15.19 8.63 -9.00
C THR A 137 -15.85 7.32 -8.59
N THR A 138 -16.85 6.93 -9.37
CA THR A 138 -17.63 5.73 -9.16
C THR A 138 -17.14 4.59 -10.03
N TRP A 139 -17.26 3.38 -9.52
CA TRP A 139 -17.24 2.16 -10.29
C TRP A 139 -18.67 1.62 -10.35
N ASP A 140 -19.22 1.59 -11.56
CA ASP A 140 -20.60 1.21 -11.78
C ASP A 140 -20.71 -0.29 -12.06
N LEU A 141 -21.62 -0.95 -11.34
CA LEU A 141 -21.99 -2.34 -11.54
C LEU A 141 -23.43 -2.38 -12.06
N TYR A 142 -23.61 -2.91 -13.26
CA TYR A 142 -24.95 -3.15 -13.79
C TYR A 142 -25.47 -4.49 -13.30
N LEU A 143 -26.67 -4.50 -12.71
CA LEU A 143 -27.39 -5.72 -12.32
C LEU A 143 -28.71 -5.83 -13.08
N THR A 144 -29.04 -7.05 -13.49
CA THR A 144 -30.37 -7.37 -14.02
C THR A 144 -31.40 -7.41 -12.89
N HIS A 145 -32.69 -7.35 -13.25
CA HIS A 145 -33.77 -7.43 -12.25
C HIS A 145 -33.71 -8.73 -11.41
N GLU A 146 -33.44 -9.88 -12.04
CA GLU A 146 -33.28 -11.16 -11.34
C GLU A 146 -32.11 -11.11 -10.32
N GLN A 147 -31.02 -10.44 -10.68
CA GLN A 147 -29.89 -10.22 -9.76
C GLN A 147 -30.25 -9.24 -8.63
N CYS A 148 -31.11 -8.25 -8.89
CA CYS A 148 -31.64 -7.37 -7.84
C CYS A 148 -32.48 -8.16 -6.82
N GLU A 149 -33.33 -9.08 -7.28
CA GLU A 149 -34.19 -9.89 -6.39
C GLU A 149 -33.34 -10.77 -5.45
N GLN A 150 -32.27 -11.39 -5.97
CA GLN A 150 -31.32 -12.17 -5.18
C GLN A 150 -30.58 -11.38 -4.09
N LEU A 151 -30.50 -10.05 -4.19
CA LEU A 151 -29.89 -9.20 -3.15
C LEU A 151 -30.81 -8.97 -1.95
N SER A 152 -32.10 -9.26 -2.08
CA SER A 152 -33.12 -9.03 -1.05
C SER A 152 -33.47 -10.27 -0.23
N ASP A 153 -33.04 -11.44 -0.68
CA ASP A 153 -33.14 -12.73 0.03
C ASP A 153 -32.00 -12.92 1.05
#